data_AF-A0A0C7N6I9-F1
#
_entry.id   AF-A0A0C7N6I9-F1
#
_cell.length_a   1.000
_cell.length_b   1.000
_cell.length_c   1.000
_cell.angle_alpha   90.00
_cell.angle_beta   90.00
_cell.angle_gamma   90.00
#
_symmetry.space_group_name_H-M   'P 1'
#
loop_
_entity.id
_entity.type
_entity.pdbx_description
1 polymer ?
#
loop_
_entity_poly.entity_id
_entity_poly.type
_entity_poly.pdbx_seq_one_letter_code
_entity_poly.pdbx_strand_id
1 'polypeptide(L)'
;MLSNREQKFYYYYFVIHIFTTILIDSTVVVPEKFHFTKPLVDYHISLNNDFLLYEKPVWLWWFVFVECVGQLPAFFWFAYGFKKLWSLKEQSADDKNSKSQLAVCEARLNFWLKAYGWNAALTTLFCLYTVWTRGYYPYDQHLPMNVADKLKLMAVYCPYVFIPLRLCFL
;
A
#
# COMPACT_ATOMS: atom_id res chain seq x y z
N MET A 1 -20.18 1.43 3.82
CA MET A 1 -20.14 0.68 2.54
C MET A 1 -19.52 1.54 1.44
N LEU A 2 -18.64 0.96 0.60
CA LEU A 2 -18.07 1.67 -0.55
C LEU A 2 -19.10 1.88 -1.66
N SER A 3 -19.14 3.07 -2.26
CA SER A 3 -19.84 3.31 -3.50
C SER A 3 -19.24 2.50 -4.65
N ASN A 4 -19.99 2.27 -5.74
CA ASN A 4 -19.46 1.55 -6.91
C ASN A 4 -18.24 2.25 -7.55
N ARG A 5 -18.15 3.58 -7.46
CA ARG A 5 -16.98 4.33 -7.93
C ARG A 5 -15.76 4.04 -7.06
N GLU A 6 -15.91 4.07 -5.74
CA GLU A 6 -14.82 3.75 -4.82
C GLU A 6 -14.40 2.29 -4.92
N GLN A 7 -15.33 1.34 -5.10
CA GLN A 7 -14.98 -0.07 -5.34
C GLN A 7 -14.08 -0.22 -6.58
N LYS A 8 -14.41 0.47 -7.69
CA LYS A 8 -13.56 0.46 -8.90
C LYS A 8 -12.21 1.11 -8.65
N PHE A 9 -12.18 2.24 -7.94
CA PHE A 9 -10.94 2.90 -7.55
C PHE A 9 -10.03 1.95 -6.75
N TYR A 10 -10.57 1.32 -5.69
CA TYR A 10 -9.81 0.38 -4.86
C TYR A 10 -9.40 -0.89 -5.61
N TYR A 11 -10.23 -1.39 -6.53
CA TYR A 11 -9.84 -2.48 -7.40
C TYR A 11 -8.57 -2.14 -8.22
N TYR A 12 -8.54 -0.99 -8.90
CA TYR A 12 -7.36 -0.58 -9.67
C TYR A 12 -6.18 -0.24 -8.77
N TYR A 13 -6.43 0.37 -7.61
CA TYR A 13 -5.43 0.59 -6.58
C TYR A 13 -4.73 -0.73 -6.20
N PHE A 14 -5.48 -1.78 -5.85
CA PHE A 14 -4.89 -3.08 -5.50
C PHE A 14 -4.17 -3.75 -6.68
N VAL A 15 -4.72 -3.64 -7.90
CA VAL A 15 -4.06 -4.17 -9.10
C VAL A 15 -2.70 -3.50 -9.32
N ILE A 16 -2.63 -2.17 -9.20
CA ILE A 16 -1.36 -1.43 -9.30
C ILE A 16 -0.42 -1.85 -8.16
N HIS A 17 -0.94 -2.00 -6.95
CA HIS A 17 -0.13 -2.36 -5.78
C HIS A 17 0.51 -3.75 -5.90
N ILE A 18 -0.13 -4.69 -6.56
CA ILE A 18 0.50 -5.99 -6.88
C ILE A 18 1.81 -5.77 -7.63
N PHE A 19 1.80 -4.92 -8.66
CA PHE A 19 3.00 -4.66 -9.45
C PHE A 19 4.03 -3.83 -8.68
N THR A 20 3.59 -2.79 -7.96
CA THR A 20 4.53 -1.96 -7.18
C THR A 20 5.18 -2.77 -6.06
N THR A 21 4.45 -3.64 -5.37
CA THR A 21 5.02 -4.47 -4.31
C THR A 21 5.98 -5.51 -4.85
N ILE A 22 5.66 -6.15 -5.98
CA ILE A 22 6.58 -7.12 -6.61
C ILE A 22 7.83 -6.43 -7.15
N LEU A 23 7.68 -5.27 -7.80
CA LEU A 23 8.77 -4.63 -8.54
C LEU A 23 9.56 -3.63 -7.71
N ILE A 24 8.96 -2.91 -6.77
CA ILE A 24 9.58 -1.81 -6.02
C ILE A 24 9.77 -2.22 -4.57
N ASP A 25 8.69 -2.52 -3.85
CA ASP A 25 8.76 -2.73 -2.40
C ASP A 25 9.63 -3.95 -2.07
N SER A 26 9.52 -5.04 -2.85
CA SER A 26 10.34 -6.24 -2.68
C SER A 26 11.85 -5.97 -2.69
N THR A 27 12.33 -4.87 -3.29
CA THR A 27 13.75 -4.51 -3.31
C THR A 27 14.31 -4.14 -1.93
N VAL A 28 13.44 -3.84 -0.96
CA VAL A 28 13.83 -3.66 0.44
C VAL A 28 14.23 -4.99 1.07
N VAL A 29 13.56 -6.09 0.70
CA VAL A 29 13.67 -7.39 1.36
C VAL A 29 14.58 -8.36 0.61
N VAL A 30 14.47 -8.35 -0.71
CA VAL A 30 15.15 -9.29 -1.61
C VAL A 30 16.61 -8.85 -1.82
N PRO A 31 17.57 -9.77 -2.01
CA PRO A 31 18.95 -9.42 -2.36
C PRO A 31 19.08 -8.69 -3.70
N GLU A 32 20.08 -7.80 -3.82
CA GLU A 32 20.28 -6.92 -4.99
C GLU A 32 20.35 -7.64 -6.34
N LYS A 33 20.87 -8.87 -6.37
CA LYS A 33 20.96 -9.70 -7.59
C LYS A 33 19.61 -9.99 -8.26
N PHE A 34 18.50 -9.82 -7.54
CA PHE A 34 17.14 -10.00 -8.07
C PHE A 34 16.38 -8.69 -8.23
N HIS A 35 17.04 -7.53 -8.09
CA HIS A 35 16.39 -6.23 -8.27
C HIS A 35 16.31 -5.87 -9.76
N PHE A 36 15.27 -6.37 -10.43
CA PHE A 36 15.02 -6.07 -11.85
C PHE A 36 14.78 -4.58 -12.15
N THR A 37 14.39 -3.82 -11.14
CA THR A 37 13.99 -2.40 -11.23
C THR A 37 14.96 -1.47 -10.49
N LYS A 38 16.17 -1.94 -10.15
CA LYS A 38 17.16 -1.15 -9.41
C LYS A 38 17.35 0.27 -9.96
N PRO A 39 17.48 0.51 -11.28
CA PRO A 39 17.62 1.87 -11.81
C PRO A 39 16.44 2.80 -11.48
N LEU A 40 15.22 2.26 -11.43
CA LEU A 40 14.02 3.02 -11.11
C LEU A 40 13.97 3.37 -9.60
N VAL A 41 14.39 2.43 -8.75
CA VAL A 41 14.51 2.66 -7.30
C VAL A 41 15.61 3.68 -7.01
N ASP A 42 16.78 3.55 -7.63
CA ASP A 42 17.89 4.49 -7.48
C ASP A 42 17.50 5.90 -7.99
N TYR A 43 16.73 5.98 -9.08
CA TYR A 43 16.15 7.24 -9.56
C TYR A 43 15.17 7.83 -8.55
N HIS A 44 14.30 7.02 -7.94
CA HIS A 44 13.36 7.47 -6.92
C HIS A 44 14.08 8.02 -5.68
N ILE A 45 15.11 7.31 -5.20
CA ILE A 45 15.92 7.71 -4.05
C ILE A 45 16.61 9.05 -4.32
N SER A 46 17.26 9.20 -5.49
CA SER A 46 17.96 10.43 -5.86
C SER A 46 17.02 11.62 -6.09
N LEU A 47 15.84 11.39 -6.67
CA LEU A 47 14.87 12.47 -6.92
C LEU A 47 14.24 13.01 -5.63
N ASN A 48 13.99 12.15 -4.65
CA ASN A 48 13.23 12.50 -3.44
C ASN A 48 14.08 12.57 -2.16
N ASN A 49 15.38 12.27 -2.24
CA ASN A 49 16.26 12.10 -1.08
C ASN A 49 15.70 11.05 -0.11
N ASP A 50 15.21 9.93 -0.66
CA ASP A 50 14.56 8.89 0.12
C ASP A 50 15.59 8.05 0.88
N PHE A 51 15.97 8.54 2.05
CA PHE A 51 16.92 7.86 2.91
C PHE A 51 16.37 6.54 3.48
N LEU A 52 15.05 6.37 3.58
CA LEU A 52 14.44 5.14 4.10
C LEU A 52 14.70 3.96 3.16
N LEU A 53 14.50 4.20 1.85
CA LEU A 53 14.80 3.21 0.81
C LEU A 53 16.30 3.03 0.56
N TYR A 54 17.12 4.02 0.90
CA TYR A 54 18.58 3.94 0.85
C TYR A 54 19.16 3.05 1.97
N GLU A 55 18.86 3.37 3.24
CA GLU A 55 19.38 2.66 4.41
C GLU A 55 18.72 1.29 4.63
N LYS A 56 17.44 1.16 4.26
CA LYS A 56 16.61 -0.03 4.51
C LYS A 56 16.70 -0.50 5.96
N PRO A 57 16.30 0.36 6.93
CA PRO A 57 16.44 0.02 8.34
C PRO A 57 15.66 -1.25 8.69
N VAL A 58 16.14 -2.00 9.70
CA VAL A 58 15.61 -3.34 10.05
C VAL A 58 14.09 -3.35 10.28
N TRP A 59 13.54 -2.29 10.88
CA TRP A 59 12.08 -2.19 11.09
C TRP A 59 11.32 -2.08 9.76
N LEU A 60 11.85 -1.34 8.78
CA LEU A 60 11.24 -1.17 7.46
C LEU A 60 11.30 -2.48 6.69
N TRP A 61 12.41 -3.20 6.81
CA TRP A 61 12.54 -4.55 6.27
C TRP A 61 11.44 -5.48 6.77
N TRP A 62 11.14 -5.47 8.08
CA TRP A 62 10.07 -6.30 8.64
C TRP A 62 8.68 -5.87 8.17
N PHE A 63 8.41 -4.56 8.07
CA PHE A 63 7.16 -4.07 7.52
C PHE A 63 6.98 -4.57 6.09
N VAL A 64 7.94 -4.30 5.20
CA VAL A 64 7.85 -4.70 3.80
C VAL A 64 7.84 -6.23 3.63
N PHE A 65 8.49 -6.98 4.52
CA PHE A 65 8.37 -8.44 4.54
C PHE A 65 6.92 -8.89 4.80
N VAL A 66 6.25 -8.27 5.79
CA VAL A 66 4.82 -8.51 6.04
C VAL A 66 3.96 -8.06 4.86
N GLU A 67 4.33 -6.98 4.16
CA GLU A 67 3.63 -6.56 2.94
C GLU A 67 3.77 -7.63 1.84
N CYS A 68 4.99 -8.12 1.60
CA CYS A 68 5.25 -9.13 0.58
C CYS A 68 4.59 -10.49 0.86
N VAL A 69 4.55 -10.94 2.13
CA VAL A 69 4.00 -12.25 2.51
C VAL A 69 2.51 -12.20 2.83
N GLY A 70 2.04 -11.09 3.41
CA GLY A 70 0.66 -10.94 3.87
C GLY A 70 -0.19 -10.06 2.95
N GLN A 71 0.24 -8.82 2.71
CA GLN A 71 -0.56 -7.86 1.94
C GLN A 71 -0.62 -8.21 0.44
N LEU A 72 0.46 -8.69 -0.17
CA LEU A 72 0.49 -9.04 -1.59
C LEU A 72 -0.53 -10.14 -1.93
N PRO A 73 -0.59 -11.30 -1.23
CA PRO A 73 -1.69 -12.24 -1.40
C PRO A 73 -3.07 -11.64 -1.13
N ALA A 74 -3.17 -10.74 -0.14
CA ALA A 74 -4.42 -10.04 0.14
C ALA A 74 -4.85 -9.13 -1.02
N PHE A 75 -3.93 -8.49 -1.75
CA PHE A 75 -4.26 -7.68 -2.94
C PHE A 75 -4.92 -8.50 -4.05
N PHE A 76 -4.39 -9.70 -4.34
CA PHE A 76 -5.03 -10.63 -5.26
C PHE A 76 -6.43 -11.03 -4.75
N TRP A 77 -6.54 -11.32 -3.46
CA TRP A 77 -7.81 -11.68 -2.83
C TRP A 77 -8.84 -10.53 -2.88
N PHE A 78 -8.44 -9.29 -2.63
CA PHE A 78 -9.31 -8.11 -2.71
C PHE A 78 -9.76 -7.84 -4.15
N ALA A 79 -8.85 -7.91 -5.12
CA ALA A 79 -9.18 -7.73 -6.53
C ALA A 79 -10.19 -8.79 -7.02
N TYR A 80 -10.00 -10.04 -6.63
CA TYR A 80 -10.98 -11.11 -6.86
C TYR A 80 -12.30 -10.86 -6.10
N GLY A 81 -12.22 -10.42 -4.85
CA GLY A 81 -13.36 -10.11 -4.00
C GLY A 81 -14.27 -9.05 -4.59
N PHE A 82 -13.72 -7.97 -5.16
CA PHE A 82 -14.51 -6.96 -5.87
C PHE A 82 -15.20 -7.50 -7.12
N LYS A 83 -14.51 -8.30 -7.95
CA LYS A 83 -15.15 -8.94 -9.12
C LYS A 83 -16.28 -9.87 -8.70
N LYS A 84 -16.07 -10.67 -7.67
CA LYS A 84 -17.10 -11.56 -7.11
C LYS A 84 -18.29 -10.76 -6.58
N LEU A 85 -18.04 -9.66 -5.87
CA LEU A 85 -19.08 -8.76 -5.37
C LEU A 85 -19.93 -8.18 -6.52
N TRP A 86 -19.30 -7.75 -7.61
CA TRP A 86 -20.02 -7.22 -8.77
C TRP A 86 -20.88 -8.27 -9.46
N SER A 87 -20.34 -9.48 -9.68
CA SER A 87 -21.10 -10.60 -10.25
C SER A 87 -22.30 -11.01 -9.38
N LEU A 88 -22.13 -11.06 -8.04
CA LEU A 88 -23.23 -11.36 -7.13
C LEU A 88 -24.28 -10.24 -7.09
N LYS A 89 -23.88 -8.97 -7.23
CA LYS A 89 -24.85 -7.86 -7.31
C LYS A 89 -25.76 -8.01 -8.53
N GLU A 90 -25.22 -8.38 -9.68
CA GLU A 90 -26.00 -8.62 -10.90
C GLU A 90 -27.00 -9.77 -10.72
N GLN A 91 -26.58 -10.88 -10.09
CA GLN A 91 -27.45 -12.05 -9.84
C GLN A 91 -28.47 -11.85 -8.72
N SER A 92 -28.18 -10.97 -7.76
CA SER A 92 -29.04 -10.73 -6.59
C SER A 92 -30.37 -10.03 -6.90
N ALA A 93 -30.55 -9.52 -8.12
CA ALA A 93 -31.83 -8.97 -8.56
C ALA A 93 -32.93 -10.04 -8.61
N ASP A 94 -32.56 -11.27 -8.96
CA ASP A 94 -33.51 -12.33 -9.34
C ASP A 94 -33.66 -13.45 -8.28
N ASP A 95 -32.72 -13.59 -7.34
CA ASP A 95 -32.68 -14.70 -6.37
C ASP A 95 -32.40 -14.28 -4.91
N LYS A 96 -33.20 -14.83 -3.98
CA LYS A 96 -33.10 -14.59 -2.53
C LYS A 96 -31.86 -15.23 -1.91
N ASN A 97 -31.40 -16.37 -2.43
CA ASN A 97 -30.19 -17.03 -1.93
C ASN A 97 -28.94 -16.19 -2.28
N SER A 98 -28.91 -15.65 -3.50
CA SER A 98 -27.87 -14.73 -3.98
C SER A 98 -27.75 -13.45 -3.14
N LYS A 99 -28.86 -12.91 -2.60
CA LYS A 99 -28.84 -11.77 -1.65
C LYS A 99 -28.12 -12.09 -0.34
N SER A 100 -28.32 -13.29 0.21
CA SER A 100 -27.62 -13.74 1.42
C SER A 100 -26.12 -13.88 1.17
N GLN A 101 -25.73 -14.49 0.04
CA GLN A 101 -24.33 -14.64 -0.35
C GLN A 101 -23.65 -13.28 -0.57
N LEU A 102 -24.36 -12.32 -1.17
CA LEU A 102 -23.88 -10.96 -1.36
C LEU A 102 -23.55 -10.30 -0.01
N ALA A 103 -24.46 -10.36 0.97
CA ALA A 103 -24.27 -9.77 2.28
C ALA A 103 -23.06 -10.38 3.03
N VAL A 104 -22.89 -11.71 2.96
CA VAL A 104 -21.73 -12.40 3.57
C VAL A 104 -20.43 -12.01 2.87
N CYS A 105 -20.43 -11.98 1.53
CA CYS A 105 -19.27 -11.58 0.75
C CYS A 105 -18.85 -10.14 1.08
N GLU A 106 -19.82 -9.23 1.18
CA GLU A 106 -19.61 -7.83 1.50
C GLU A 106 -19.07 -7.63 2.92
N ALA A 107 -19.69 -8.26 3.92
CA ALA A 107 -19.24 -8.17 5.31
C ALA A 107 -17.79 -8.67 5.46
N ARG A 108 -17.47 -9.81 4.83
CA ARG A 108 -16.11 -10.36 4.83
C ARG A 108 -15.13 -9.43 4.13
N LEU A 109 -15.48 -8.90 2.96
CA LEU A 109 -14.62 -7.98 2.22
C LEU A 109 -14.36 -6.69 3.02
N ASN A 110 -15.40 -6.09 3.59
CA ASN A 110 -15.28 -4.87 4.40
C ASN A 110 -14.39 -5.08 5.64
N PHE A 111 -14.53 -6.22 6.33
CA PHE A 111 -13.69 -6.54 7.49
C PHE A 111 -12.20 -6.57 7.11
N TRP A 112 -11.85 -7.30 6.05
CA TRP A 112 -10.45 -7.42 5.63
C TRP A 112 -9.92 -6.11 5.02
N LEU A 113 -10.74 -5.33 4.33
CA LEU A 113 -10.37 -4.00 3.84
C LEU A 113 -10.05 -3.05 4.99
N LYS A 114 -10.82 -3.07 6.08
CA LYS A 114 -10.51 -2.29 7.29
C LYS A 114 -9.19 -2.72 7.92
N ALA A 115 -8.97 -4.03 8.07
CA ALA A 115 -7.73 -4.56 8.63
C ALA A 115 -6.50 -4.15 7.80
N TYR A 116 -6.61 -4.25 6.46
CA TYR A 116 -5.60 -3.74 5.54
C TYR A 116 -5.38 -2.23 5.70
N GLY A 117 -6.47 -1.46 5.70
CA GLY A 117 -6.44 0.00 5.83
C GLY A 117 -5.69 0.47 7.06
N TRP A 118 -5.96 -0.15 8.21
CA TRP A 118 -5.25 0.13 9.46
C TRP A 118 -3.76 -0.21 9.37
N ASN A 119 -3.43 -1.39 8.88
CA ASN A 119 -2.04 -1.82 8.78
C ASN A 119 -1.23 -0.88 7.88
N ALA A 120 -1.68 -0.65 6.65
CA ALA A 120 -0.98 0.18 5.67
C ALA A 120 -0.90 1.67 6.10
N ALA A 121 -1.95 2.21 6.72
CA ALA A 121 -1.92 3.58 7.21
C ALA A 121 -0.95 3.75 8.38
N LEU A 122 -0.89 2.78 9.31
CA LEU A 122 0.01 2.84 10.47
C LEU A 122 1.48 2.66 10.08
N THR A 123 1.80 1.72 9.19
CA THR A 123 3.18 1.54 8.70
C THR A 123 3.67 2.81 8.01
N THR A 124 2.84 3.40 7.14
CA THR A 124 3.18 4.64 6.45
C THR A 124 3.27 5.83 7.41
N LEU A 125 2.41 5.92 8.43
CA LEU A 125 2.51 6.95 9.46
C LEU A 125 3.84 6.87 10.21
N PHE A 126 4.32 5.66 10.48
CA PHE A 126 5.64 5.44 11.09
C PHE A 126 6.78 5.89 10.17
N CYS A 127 6.67 5.65 8.86
CA CYS A 127 7.59 6.20 7.87
C CYS A 127 7.60 7.74 7.90
N LEU A 128 6.43 8.38 7.89
CA LEU A 128 6.31 9.85 7.97
C LEU A 128 6.92 10.42 9.25
N TYR A 129 6.66 9.79 10.40
CA TYR A 129 7.28 10.17 11.67
C TYR A 129 8.81 10.06 11.61
N THR A 130 9.32 9.00 10.98
CA THR A 130 10.77 8.80 10.83
C THR A 130 11.39 9.83 9.89
N VAL A 131 10.72 10.18 8.78
CA VAL A 131 11.16 11.26 7.88
C VAL A 131 11.22 12.59 8.62
N TRP A 132 10.21 12.91 9.41
CA TRP A 132 10.17 14.16 10.17
C TRP A 132 11.31 14.27 11.19
N THR A 133 11.52 13.20 11.97
CA THR A 133 12.48 13.18 13.09
C THR A 133 13.93 12.98 12.63
N ARG A 134 14.18 12.10 11.65
CA ARG A 134 15.53 11.68 11.24
C ARG A 134 15.96 12.10 9.84
N GLY A 135 15.06 12.65 9.01
CA GLY A 135 15.35 12.87 7.58
C GLY A 135 16.69 13.56 7.30
N TYR A 136 17.50 12.92 6.45
CA TYR A 136 18.83 13.34 6.05
C TYR A 136 19.08 13.02 4.57
N TYR A 137 20.05 13.68 3.93
CA TYR A 137 20.39 13.43 2.52
C TYR A 137 21.26 12.17 2.38
N PRO A 138 20.82 11.13 1.64
CA PRO A 138 21.53 9.85 1.55
C PRO A 138 22.91 9.93 0.90
N TYR A 139 23.13 10.90 0.00
CA TYR A 139 24.38 11.03 -0.75
C TYR A 139 25.35 12.10 -0.18
N ASP A 140 24.85 13.02 0.66
CA ASP A 140 25.63 14.15 1.18
C ASP A 140 26.01 13.96 2.65
N GLN A 141 26.81 12.93 2.93
CA GLN A 141 27.38 12.67 4.27
C GLN A 141 26.36 12.64 5.42
N HIS A 142 25.11 12.25 5.15
CA HIS A 142 24.02 12.22 6.12
C HIS A 142 23.70 13.59 6.74
N LEU A 143 23.88 14.67 5.97
CA LEU A 143 23.46 16.01 6.38
C LEU A 143 21.94 16.04 6.65
N PRO A 144 21.48 16.68 7.75
CA PRO A 144 20.06 16.81 8.03
C PRO A 144 19.31 17.51 6.89
N MET A 145 18.18 16.93 6.48
CA MET A 145 17.34 17.52 5.43
C MET A 145 16.70 18.81 5.92
N ASN A 146 16.63 19.80 5.02
CA ASN A 146 15.83 20.99 5.27
C ASN A 146 14.33 20.64 5.35
N VAL A 147 13.51 21.57 5.86
CA VAL A 147 12.07 21.35 6.04
C VAL A 147 11.35 21.14 4.70
N ALA A 148 11.76 21.85 3.65
CA ALA A 148 11.11 21.76 2.34
C ALA A 148 11.29 20.36 1.70
N ASP A 149 12.49 19.79 1.78
CA ASP A 149 12.79 18.47 1.26
C ASP A 149 12.15 17.36 2.10
N LYS A 150 12.06 17.55 3.43
CA LYS A 150 11.26 16.66 4.29
C LYS A 150 9.79 16.65 3.86
N LEU A 151 9.19 17.83 3.65
CA LEU A 151 7.81 17.95 3.20
C LEU A 151 7.60 17.36 1.81
N LYS A 152 8.57 17.54 0.89
CA LYS A 152 8.56 16.91 -0.44
C LYS A 152 8.54 15.39 -0.32
N LEU A 153 9.44 14.80 0.47
CA LEU A 153 9.47 13.35 0.70
C LEU A 153 8.18 12.87 1.35
N MET A 154 7.71 13.54 2.41
CA MET A 154 6.45 13.21 3.07
C MET A 154 5.25 13.27 2.13
N ALA A 155 5.22 14.21 1.17
CA ALA A 155 4.15 14.29 0.18
C ALA A 155 4.10 13.06 -0.75
N VAL A 156 5.24 12.41 -1.00
CA VAL A 156 5.31 11.14 -1.75
C VAL A 156 4.67 9.99 -0.96
N TYR A 157 4.89 9.95 0.36
CA TYR A 157 4.33 8.91 1.24
C TYR A 157 2.86 9.16 1.64
N CYS A 158 2.42 10.42 1.61
CA CYS A 158 1.10 10.84 2.11
C CYS A 158 -0.10 10.10 1.49
N PRO A 159 -0.14 9.82 0.16
CA PRO A 159 -1.21 9.04 -0.45
C PRO A 159 -1.39 7.64 0.18
N TYR A 160 -0.30 7.02 0.62
CA TYR A 160 -0.30 5.70 1.27
C TYR A 160 -0.81 5.74 2.71
N VAL A 161 -1.00 6.93 3.30
CA VAL A 161 -1.80 7.09 4.54
C VAL A 161 -3.27 7.29 4.19
N PHE A 162 -3.58 8.29 3.37
CA PHE A 162 -4.97 8.72 3.19
C PHE A 162 -5.84 7.71 2.45
N ILE A 163 -5.29 7.06 1.41
CA ILE A 163 -6.05 6.08 0.61
C ILE A 163 -6.42 4.86 1.46
N PRO A 164 -5.48 4.22 2.20
CA PRO A 164 -5.84 3.12 3.10
C PRO A 164 -6.67 3.57 4.30
N LEU A 165 -6.44 4.77 4.86
CA LEU A 165 -7.21 5.27 6.00
C LEU A 165 -8.69 5.43 5.67
N ARG A 166 -9.06 5.80 4.44
CA ARG A 166 -10.46 5.84 4.00
C ARG A 166 -11.16 4.46 4.11
N LEU A 167 -10.43 3.34 4.01
CA LEU A 167 -10.97 1.99 4.21
C LEU A 167 -11.27 1.68 5.68
N CYS A 168 -10.69 2.40 6.64
CA CYS A 168 -10.99 2.21 8.06
C CYS A 168 -12.43 2.65 8.40
N PHE A 169 -12.98 3.60 7.64
CA PHE A 169 -14.31 4.19 7.84
C PHE A 169 -15.42 3.51 7.02
N LEU A 170 -15.25 2.23 6.67
CA LEU A 170 -16.23 1.46 5.89
C LEU A 170 -17.51 1.07 6.62
#